data_AF-A0A501X0Q3-F1
#
_entry.id   AF-A0A501X0Q3-F1
#
_cell.length_a   1.000
_cell.length_b   1.000
_cell.length_c   1.000
_cell.angle_alpha   90.00
_cell.angle_beta   90.00
_cell.angle_gamma   90.00
#
_symmetry.space_group_name_H-M   'P 1'
#
loop_
_entity.id
_entity.type
_entity.pdbx_description
1 polymer ?
#
loop_
_entity_poly.entity_id
_entity_poly.type
_entity_poly.pdbx_seq_one_letter_code
_entity_poly.pdbx_strand_id
1 'polypeptide(L)' 'IYARRKETVERSFADAKELHGYRYARFRGIDKVSSQCLLTAAAQNMKKIALLLS' A
#
# COMPACT_ATOMS: atom_id res chain seq x y z
N ILE A 1 10.23 -11.78 14.90
CA ILE A 1 10.18 -11.10 13.58
C ILE A 1 8.75 -11.00 13.03
N TYR A 2 7.97 -12.10 13.03
CA TYR A 2 6.61 -12.10 12.48
C TYR A 2 5.61 -11.13 13.16
N ALA A 3 5.67 -10.98 14.49
CA ALA A 3 4.74 -10.10 15.22
C ALA A 3 4.79 -8.64 14.74
N ARG A 4 5.99 -8.06 14.61
CA ARG A 4 6.18 -6.69 14.09
C ARG A 4 5.82 -6.57 12.62
N ARG A 5 6.13 -7.58 11.79
CA ARG A 5 5.78 -7.54 10.36
C ARG A 5 4.27 -7.51 10.17
N LYS A 6 3.52 -8.34 10.90
CA LYS A 6 2.05 -8.33 10.88
C LYS A 6 1.51 -6.93 11.11
N GLU A 7 1.92 -6.28 12.21
CA GLU A 7 1.46 -4.93 12.54
C GLU A 7 1.77 -3.88 11.45
N THR A 8 3.01 -3.88 10.95
CA THR A 8 3.42 -2.91 9.91
C THR A 8 2.71 -3.11 8.57
N VAL A 9 2.43 -4.37 8.22
CA VAL A 9 1.74 -4.73 6.98
C VAL A 9 0.27 -4.30 7.06
N GLU A 10 -0.42 -4.63 8.16
CA GLU A 10 -1.81 -4.22 8.38
C GLU A 10 -1.98 -2.69 8.33
N ARG A 11 -1.02 -1.94 8.91
CA ARG A 11 -1.05 -0.48 8.86
C ARG A 11 -0.90 0.08 7.45
N SER A 12 0.00 -0.49 6.64
CA SER A 12 0.16 -0.09 5.23
C SER A 12 -1.10 -0.35 4.41
N PHE A 13 -1.79 -1.47 4.66
CA PHE A 13 -3.06 -1.79 4.02
C PHE A 13 -4.19 -0.88 4.48
N ALA A 14 -4.25 -0.52 5.77
CA ALA A 14 -5.21 0.45 6.28
C ALA A 14 -5.03 1.82 5.61
N ASP A 15 -3.80 2.31 5.51
CA ASP A 15 -3.49 3.57 4.82
C ASP A 15 -3.87 3.51 3.34
N ALA A 16 -3.62 2.39 2.65
CA ALA A 16 -4.02 2.22 1.26
C ALA A 16 -5.54 2.20 1.08
N LYS A 17 -6.27 1.63 2.04
CA LYS A 17 -7.73 1.60 2.06
C LYS A 17 -8.32 3.00 2.19
N GLU A 18 -7.81 3.81 3.10
CA GLU A 18 -8.35 5.13 3.38
C GLU A 18 -7.86 6.21 2.39
N LEU A 19 -6.56 6.22 2.05
CA LEU A 19 -5.94 7.31 1.26
C LEU A 19 -5.87 7.02 -0.23
N HIS A 20 -5.86 5.75 -0.63
CA HIS A 20 -5.65 5.35 -2.03
C HIS A 20 -6.87 4.65 -2.65
N GLY A 21 -8.00 4.66 -1.94
CA GLY A 21 -9.29 4.23 -2.46
C GLY A 21 -9.46 2.72 -2.60
N TYR A 22 -8.75 1.91 -1.80
CA TYR A 22 -8.90 0.44 -1.86
C TYR A 22 -10.16 -0.08 -1.16
N ARG A 23 -11.06 0.79 -0.67
CA ARG A 23 -12.37 0.35 -0.16
C ARG A 23 -13.19 -0.40 -1.22
N TYR A 24 -13.05 0.01 -2.48
CA TYR A 24 -13.71 -0.63 -3.62
C TYR A 24 -12.77 -0.68 -4.83
N ALA A 25 -13.05 -1.56 -5.77
CA ALA A 25 -12.34 -1.57 -7.05
C ALA A 25 -12.68 -0.28 -7.83
N ARG A 26 -11.71 0.63 -7.92
CA ARG A 26 -11.87 1.92 -8.62
C ARG A 26 -11.91 1.76 -10.15
N PHE A 27 -11.19 0.78 -10.67
CA PHE A 27 -11.10 0.49 -12.10
C PHE A 27 -11.80 -0.83 -12.45
N ARG A 28 -12.25 -0.95 -13.70
CA ARG A 28 -12.78 -2.20 -14.25
C ARG A 28 -11.63 -3.04 -14.81
N GLY A 29 -11.63 -4.34 -14.47
CA GLY A 29 -10.61 -5.31 -14.90
C GLY A 29 -9.45 -5.44 -13.92
N ILE A 30 -8.95 -6.68 -13.75
CA ILE A 30 -7.90 -7.03 -12.79
C ILE A 30 -6.61 -6.26 -13.09
N ASP A 31 -6.22 -6.15 -14.36
CA ASP A 31 -4.96 -5.51 -14.75
C ASP A 31 -4.86 -4.06 -14.29
N LYS A 32 -5.96 -3.31 -14.41
CA LYS A 32 -6.01 -1.90 -14.02
C LYS A 32 -6.00 -1.74 -12.49
N VAL A 33 -6.74 -2.59 -11.78
CA VAL A 33 -6.73 -2.60 -10.30
C VAL A 33 -5.36 -3.02 -9.77
N SER A 34 -4.72 -4.02 -10.37
CA SER A 34 -3.36 -4.47 -10.05
C SER A 34 -2.34 -3.37 -10.30
N SER A 35 -2.46 -2.65 -11.42
CA SER A 35 -1.56 -1.53 -11.74
C SER A 35 -1.65 -0.41 -10.69
N GLN A 36 -2.87 -0.03 -10.29
CA GLN A 36 -3.08 0.90 -9.16
C GLN A 36 -2.44 0.34 -7.89
N CYS A 37 -2.64 -0.95 -7.61
CA CYS A 37 -2.17 -1.58 -6.40
C CYS A 37 -0.64 -1.51 -6.26
N LEU A 38 0.05 -1.89 -7.33
CA LEU A 38 1.51 -1.92 -7.41
C LEU A 38 2.10 -0.52 -7.32
N LEU A 39 1.51 0.46 -8.02
CA LEU A 39 2.00 1.84 -8.01
C LEU A 39 1.89 2.46 -6.61
N THR A 40 0.75 2.29 -5.95
CA THR A 40 0.54 2.77 -4.58
C THR A 40 1.50 2.10 -3.60
N ALA A 41 1.67 0.77 -3.69
CA ALA A 41 2.61 0.05 -2.83
C ALA A 41 4.06 0.51 -3.05
N ALA A 42 4.46 0.76 -4.30
CA ALA A 42 5.78 1.30 -4.63
C ALA A 42 5.99 2.69 -3.98
N ALA A 43 4.99 3.58 -4.09
CA ALA A 43 5.06 4.90 -3.46
C ALA A 43 5.16 4.83 -1.93
N GLN A 44 4.38 3.96 -1.28
CA GLN A 44 4.46 3.73 0.17
C GLN A 44 5.84 3.21 0.59
N ASN A 45 6.41 2.29 -0.18
CA ASN A 45 7.76 1.76 0.06
C ASN A 45 8.84 2.85 -0.10
N MET A 46 8.75 3.68 -1.13
CA MET A 46 9.67 4.82 -1.32
C MET A 46 9.59 5.81 -0.15
N LYS A 47 8.37 6.16 0.29
CA LYS A 47 8.17 7.02 1.48
C LYS A 47 8.83 6.41 2.72
N LYS A 48 8.65 5.10 2.93
CA LYS A 48 9.26 4.39 4.06
C LYS A 48 10.79 4.43 4.01
N ILE A 49 11.39 4.21 2.84
CA ILE A 49 12.84 4.30 2.67
C ILE A 49 13.32 5.73 2.96
N ALA A 50 12.65 6.74 2.41
CA ALA A 50 13.01 8.14 2.64
C ALA A 50 12.99 8.51 4.13
N LEU A 51 11.97 8.06 4.87
CA LEU A 51 11.86 8.29 6.32
C LEU A 51 12.90 7.51 7.16
N LEU A 52 13.46 6.43 6.63
CA LEU A 52 14.50 5.65 7.31
C LEU A 52 15.91 6.19 7.01
N LEU A 53 16.08 6.84 5.85
CA LEU A 53 17.35 7.43 5.41
C LEU A 53 17.50 8.91 5.79
N SER A 54 16.40 9.57 6.18
CA SER A 54 16.38 10.91 6.77
C SER A 54 16.75 10.87 8.24
#